data_AF-A0A355B7C2-F1
#
_entry.id   AF-A0A355B7C2-F1
#
_cell.length_a   1.000
_cell.length_b   1.000
_cell.length_c   1.000
_cell.angle_alpha   90.00
_cell.angle_beta   90.00
_cell.angle_gamma   90.00
#
_symmetry.space_group_name_H-M   'P 1'
#
loop_
_entity.id
_entity.type
_entity.pdbx_description
1 polymer ?
#
loop_
_entity_poly.entity_id
_entity_poly.type
_entity_poly.pdbx_seq_one_letter_code
_entity_poly.pdbx_strand_id
1 'polypeptide(L)'
;MDEKIGVMVCGHGSRDERAVVEFQSVARGLRERIPHMETEWGFLEFATPIIRDGLDALLQKGVSRVLAVPGMLFAAGHAKNDIPSVLNRYQAGHEGIRIEYGRELGIDLKLIRAAGDRIEAALAKSAPDVSRHETLLMVVGRGASDPDANSNVSKVMRMLWEGMGFGWGEVCYSGVTFPLVQPGLEQAAKLGYKRILVFPYFLFTGVLVQRIYDHTDEVAARHPDIEFIKAEYLNDHPLVLDCFADRVQEILDGENNMNCQLCKYREQFLGFEDQVGLVQESHHHHVEGIGTGAAEAPAGSGSGDGAHDHGHGHAHTHDGGHHHPYPHADHPLGPLSMKKE
;
A
#
# COMPACT_ATOMS: atom_id res chain seq x y z
N MET A 1 -21.50 -7.46 30.45
CA MET A 1 -20.42 -8.28 29.85
C MET A 1 -19.26 -7.33 29.68
N ASP A 2 -18.06 -7.74 30.08
CA ASP A 2 -16.87 -6.94 29.83
C ASP A 2 -16.68 -6.79 28.31
N GLU A 3 -16.31 -5.59 27.88
CA GLU A 3 -16.05 -5.28 26.46
C GLU A 3 -14.91 -6.18 25.97
N LYS A 4 -15.18 -7.08 25.01
CA LYS A 4 -14.14 -7.89 24.38
C LYS A 4 -13.60 -7.13 23.17
N ILE A 5 -12.30 -6.83 23.21
CA ILE A 5 -11.59 -6.09 22.17
C ILE A 5 -10.93 -7.07 21.19
N GLY A 6 -11.03 -6.76 19.90
CA GLY A 6 -10.31 -7.45 18.83
C GLY A 6 -9.70 -6.47 17.83
N VAL A 7 -8.78 -6.97 17.01
CA VAL A 7 -8.06 -6.21 16.00
C VAL A 7 -8.41 -6.73 14.61
N MET A 8 -8.65 -5.81 13.69
CA MET A 8 -8.89 -6.11 12.29
C MET A 8 -7.81 -5.48 11.43
N VAL A 9 -6.95 -6.28 10.80
CA VAL A 9 -5.92 -5.80 9.88
C VAL A 9 -6.51 -5.69 8.46
N CYS A 10 -6.70 -4.46 7.98
CA CYS A 10 -7.35 -4.18 6.70
C CYS A 10 -6.32 -4.06 5.57
N GLY A 11 -6.21 -5.07 4.72
CA GLY A 11 -5.32 -5.08 3.56
C GLY A 11 -5.97 -4.49 2.32
N HIS A 12 -5.13 -4.04 1.39
CA HIS A 12 -5.58 -3.71 0.03
C HIS A 12 -6.09 -4.98 -0.68
N GLY A 13 -5.22 -5.99 -0.73
CA GLY A 13 -5.41 -7.23 -1.47
C GLY A 13 -4.65 -7.25 -2.79
N SER A 14 -4.34 -8.45 -3.26
CA SER A 14 -3.49 -8.71 -4.41
C SER A 14 -3.94 -9.97 -5.11
N ARG A 15 -3.80 -10.01 -6.44
CA ARG A 15 -3.97 -11.23 -7.23
C ARG A 15 -2.77 -12.19 -7.08
N ASP A 16 -1.66 -11.73 -6.52
CA ASP A 16 -0.48 -12.57 -6.24
C ASP A 16 -0.66 -13.27 -4.89
N GLU A 17 -0.81 -14.60 -4.92
CA GLU A 17 -0.97 -15.44 -3.73
C GLU A 17 0.20 -15.29 -2.74
N ARG A 18 1.41 -15.00 -3.22
CA ARG A 18 2.58 -14.77 -2.34
C ARG A 18 2.39 -13.51 -1.51
N ALA A 19 1.84 -12.45 -2.10
CA ALA A 19 1.54 -11.21 -1.39
C ALA A 19 0.43 -11.41 -0.35
N VAL A 20 -0.56 -12.27 -0.64
CA VAL A 20 -1.59 -12.68 0.33
C VAL A 20 -0.96 -13.42 1.52
N VAL A 21 -0.07 -14.38 1.27
CA VAL A 21 0.64 -15.13 2.33
C VAL A 21 1.52 -14.21 3.19
N GLU A 22 2.23 -13.26 2.57
CA GLU A 22 3.02 -12.28 3.31
C GLU A 22 2.14 -11.35 4.14
N PHE A 23 0.99 -10.92 3.63
CA PHE A 23 0.03 -10.14 4.41
C PHE A 23 -0.48 -10.90 5.64
N GLN A 24 -0.77 -12.19 5.49
CA GLN A 24 -1.15 -13.06 6.61
C GLN A 24 -0.05 -13.17 7.67
N SER A 25 1.23 -13.01 7.29
CA SER A 25 2.32 -12.96 8.27
C SER A 25 2.22 -11.76 9.21
N VAL A 26 1.70 -10.62 8.74
CA VAL A 26 1.46 -9.44 9.59
C VAL A 26 0.43 -9.75 10.66
N ALA A 27 -0.71 -10.35 10.30
CA ALA A 27 -1.73 -10.73 11.27
C ALA A 27 -1.20 -11.74 12.30
N ARG A 28 -0.39 -12.72 11.86
CA ARG A 28 0.28 -13.67 12.77
C ARG A 28 1.26 -12.97 13.70
N GLY A 29 2.14 -12.11 13.17
CA GLY A 29 3.10 -11.36 13.95
C GLY A 29 2.45 -10.38 14.93
N LEU A 30 1.26 -9.87 14.61
CA LEU A 30 0.48 -9.03 15.50
C LEU A 30 -0.14 -9.85 16.64
N ARG A 31 -0.71 -11.03 16.35
CA ARG A 31 -1.20 -11.96 17.39
C ARG A 31 -0.13 -12.30 18.43
N GLU A 32 1.12 -12.43 18.02
CA GLU A 32 2.24 -12.67 18.94
C GLU A 32 2.56 -11.46 19.83
N ARG A 33 2.36 -10.23 19.33
CA ARG A 33 2.62 -8.97 20.05
C ARG A 33 1.48 -8.57 21.00
N ILE A 34 0.25 -8.90 20.63
CA ILE A 34 -0.96 -8.58 21.40
C ILE A 34 -1.81 -9.85 21.66
N PRO A 35 -1.28 -10.84 22.39
CA PRO A 35 -1.91 -12.17 22.53
C PRO A 35 -3.24 -12.17 23.30
N HIS A 36 -3.59 -11.05 23.94
CA HIS A 36 -4.83 -10.87 24.70
C HIS A 36 -6.00 -10.36 23.83
N MET A 37 -5.76 -10.01 22.56
CA MET A 37 -6.79 -9.56 21.62
C MET A 37 -6.93 -10.55 20.46
N GLU A 38 -8.17 -10.88 20.13
CA GLU A 38 -8.46 -11.61 18.89
C GLU A 38 -8.02 -10.76 17.71
N THR A 39 -7.21 -11.30 16.80
CA THR A 39 -6.77 -10.56 15.61
C THR A 39 -7.25 -11.29 14.38
N GLU A 40 -7.95 -10.61 13.49
CA GLU A 40 -8.33 -11.10 12.16
C GLU A 40 -7.79 -10.16 11.08
N TRP A 41 -7.88 -10.59 9.83
CA TRP A 41 -7.50 -9.80 8.67
C TRP A 41 -8.50 -9.96 7.54
N GLY A 42 -8.42 -9.05 6.57
CA GLY A 42 -9.21 -9.15 5.36
C GLY A 42 -8.82 -8.08 4.36
N PHE A 43 -9.18 -8.30 3.10
CA PHE A 43 -8.79 -7.45 1.99
C PHE A 43 -9.95 -6.60 1.49
N LEU A 44 -9.61 -5.40 1.01
CA LEU A 44 -10.55 -4.52 0.33
C LEU A 44 -10.93 -5.08 -1.05
N GLU A 45 -9.99 -5.71 -1.76
CA GLU A 45 -10.21 -6.22 -3.11
C GLU A 45 -9.32 -7.43 -3.44
N PHE A 46 -9.61 -8.10 -4.56
CA PHE A 46 -8.80 -9.14 -5.22
C PHE A 46 -8.51 -10.46 -4.50
N ALA A 47 -8.58 -10.48 -3.18
CA ALA A 47 -8.22 -11.62 -2.36
C ALA A 47 -9.27 -11.89 -1.28
N THR A 48 -9.31 -13.13 -0.80
CA THR A 48 -10.10 -13.55 0.35
C THR A 48 -9.20 -13.90 1.53
N PRO A 49 -9.68 -13.77 2.79
CA PRO A 49 -10.98 -13.24 3.21
C PRO A 49 -11.14 -11.75 2.90
N ILE A 50 -12.36 -11.28 2.60
CA ILE A 50 -12.63 -9.85 2.49
C ILE A 50 -12.73 -9.23 3.89
N ILE A 51 -12.63 -7.90 4.01
CA ILE A 51 -12.73 -7.19 5.31
C ILE A 51 -13.98 -7.61 6.09
N ARG A 52 -15.11 -7.80 5.40
CA ARG A 52 -16.37 -8.23 5.99
C ARG A 52 -16.25 -9.61 6.68
N ASP A 53 -15.58 -10.58 6.06
CA ASP A 53 -15.43 -11.93 6.60
C ASP A 53 -14.61 -11.90 7.90
N GLY A 54 -13.55 -11.08 7.94
CA GLY A 54 -12.74 -10.90 9.15
C GLY A 54 -13.52 -10.25 10.30
N LEU A 55 -14.38 -9.28 10.00
CA LEU A 55 -15.27 -8.67 10.98
C LEU A 55 -16.32 -9.67 11.50
N ASP A 56 -16.92 -10.47 10.60
CA ASP A 56 -17.87 -11.53 10.96
C ASP A 56 -17.21 -12.57 11.90
N ALA A 57 -15.95 -12.94 11.62
CA ALA A 57 -15.18 -13.85 12.46
C ALA A 57 -14.89 -13.27 13.87
N LEU A 58 -14.56 -11.98 13.97
CA LEU A 58 -14.40 -11.30 15.26
C LEU A 58 -15.72 -11.29 16.05
N LEU A 59 -16.84 -10.96 15.38
CA LEU A 59 -18.16 -10.93 16.00
C LEU A 59 -18.58 -12.32 16.54
N GLN A 60 -18.34 -13.38 15.76
CA GLN A 60 -18.60 -14.78 16.19
C GLN A 60 -17.79 -15.18 17.43
N LYS A 61 -16.61 -14.58 17.63
CA LYS A 61 -15.78 -14.76 18.83
C LYS A 61 -16.22 -13.90 20.02
N GLY A 62 -17.34 -13.19 19.90
CA GLY A 62 -17.89 -12.31 20.93
C GLY A 62 -17.17 -10.97 21.07
N VAL A 63 -16.39 -10.55 20.07
CA VAL A 63 -15.76 -9.23 20.05
C VAL A 63 -16.84 -8.17 19.85
N SER A 64 -16.90 -7.19 20.74
CA SER A 64 -17.84 -6.06 20.69
C SER A 64 -17.15 -4.73 20.35
N ARG A 65 -15.82 -4.67 20.46
CA ARG A 65 -15.01 -3.51 20.09
C ARG A 65 -13.87 -3.92 19.17
N VAL A 66 -13.83 -3.39 17.96
CA VAL A 66 -12.85 -3.70 16.92
C VAL A 66 -11.93 -2.50 16.71
N LEU A 67 -10.62 -2.74 16.78
CA LEU A 67 -9.57 -1.80 16.42
C LEU A 67 -9.11 -2.15 14.99
N ALA A 68 -9.57 -1.39 14.01
CA ALA A 68 -9.25 -1.61 12.61
C ALA A 68 -7.98 -0.86 12.22
N VAL A 69 -6.94 -1.57 11.79
CA VAL A 69 -5.65 -0.99 11.39
C VAL A 69 -5.42 -1.22 9.90
N PRO A 70 -5.21 -0.15 9.10
CA PRO A 70 -4.91 -0.32 7.68
C PRO A 70 -3.48 -0.83 7.46
N GLY A 71 -3.36 -1.91 6.69
CA GLY A 71 -2.09 -2.48 6.22
C GLY A 71 -1.45 -1.67 5.09
N MET A 72 -1.28 -0.37 5.30
CA MET A 72 -0.81 0.61 4.32
C MET A 72 0.34 1.44 4.88
N LEU A 73 1.33 1.77 4.04
CA LEU A 73 2.42 2.65 4.43
C LEU A 73 1.98 4.11 4.51
N PHE A 74 1.23 4.60 3.52
CA PHE A 74 0.81 6.00 3.43
C PHE A 74 -0.68 6.11 3.11
N ALA A 75 -1.32 7.16 3.64
CA ALA A 75 -2.74 7.39 3.42
C ALA A 75 -3.00 8.07 2.08
N ALA A 76 -3.74 7.37 1.23
CA ALA A 76 -4.35 7.88 0.00
C ALA A 76 -5.82 7.43 -0.05
N GLY A 77 -6.41 7.28 -1.25
CA GLY A 77 -7.83 6.91 -1.43
C GLY A 77 -8.31 5.75 -0.55
N HIS A 78 -7.56 4.64 -0.50
CA HIS A 78 -7.98 3.45 0.26
C HIS A 78 -8.08 3.68 1.77
N ALA A 79 -7.06 4.30 2.36
CA ALA A 79 -7.06 4.57 3.78
C ALA A 79 -7.98 5.75 4.16
N LYS A 80 -8.11 6.74 3.25
CA LYS A 80 -8.90 7.96 3.52
C LYS A 80 -10.40 7.78 3.21
N ASN A 81 -10.78 6.88 2.30
CA ASN A 81 -12.16 6.74 1.81
C ASN A 81 -12.65 5.29 1.84
N ASP A 82 -12.00 4.38 1.11
CA ASP A 82 -12.60 3.07 0.81
C ASP A 82 -12.76 2.20 2.07
N ILE A 83 -11.68 2.01 2.84
CA ILE A 83 -11.72 1.22 4.08
C ILE A 83 -12.67 1.84 5.11
N PRO A 84 -12.58 3.15 5.44
CA PRO A 84 -13.57 3.80 6.31
C PRO A 84 -15.02 3.59 5.85
N SER A 85 -15.30 3.66 4.55
CA SER A 85 -16.64 3.44 4.00
C SER A 85 -17.15 2.01 4.28
N VAL A 86 -16.30 1.00 4.06
CA VAL A 86 -16.62 -0.41 4.35
C VAL A 86 -16.86 -0.63 5.85
N LEU A 87 -15.99 -0.10 6.71
CA LEU A 87 -16.09 -0.25 8.17
C LEU A 87 -17.35 0.44 8.72
N ASN A 88 -17.63 1.67 8.27
CA ASN A 88 -18.80 2.44 8.69
C ASN A 88 -20.10 1.74 8.27
N ARG A 89 -20.16 1.21 7.04
CA ARG A 89 -21.31 0.44 6.56
C ARG A 89 -21.52 -0.83 7.37
N TYR A 90 -20.43 -1.54 7.68
CA TYR A 90 -20.50 -2.75 8.50
C TYR A 90 -21.03 -2.44 9.90
N GLN A 91 -20.49 -1.42 10.58
CA GLN A 91 -20.95 -1.01 11.91
C GLN A 91 -22.42 -0.58 11.92
N ALA A 92 -22.87 0.17 10.91
CA ALA A 92 -24.27 0.60 10.81
C ALA A 92 -25.25 -0.58 10.64
N GLY A 93 -24.79 -1.72 10.11
CA GLY A 93 -25.59 -2.92 9.92
C GLY A 93 -25.61 -3.90 11.11
N HIS A 94 -24.83 -3.66 12.17
CA HIS A 94 -24.69 -4.58 13.30
C HIS A 94 -24.83 -3.83 14.64
N GLU A 95 -25.88 -4.13 15.40
CA GLU A 95 -26.08 -3.53 16.72
C GLU A 95 -25.04 -4.06 17.73
N GLY A 96 -24.53 -3.16 18.58
CA GLY A 96 -23.64 -3.54 19.69
C GLY A 96 -22.16 -3.73 19.34
N ILE A 97 -21.76 -3.52 18.08
CA ILE A 97 -20.35 -3.45 17.68
C ILE A 97 -19.88 -1.99 17.60
N ARG A 98 -18.70 -1.73 18.16
CA ARG A 98 -17.95 -0.47 17.98
C ARG A 98 -16.69 -0.76 17.18
N ILE A 99 -16.46 -0.02 16.11
CA ILE A 99 -15.28 -0.12 15.25
C ILE A 99 -14.55 1.23 15.30
N GLU A 100 -13.29 1.19 15.66
CA GLU A 100 -12.40 2.34 15.70
C GLU A 100 -11.30 2.14 14.67
N TYR A 101 -11.13 3.12 13.78
CA TYR A 101 -10.19 3.03 12.67
C TYR A 101 -8.90 3.80 12.96
N GLY A 102 -7.77 3.11 12.90
CA GLY A 102 -6.43 3.65 13.09
C GLY A 102 -5.88 4.35 11.84
N ARG A 103 -4.89 5.21 12.06
CA ARG A 103 -4.01 5.74 11.01
C ARG A 103 -3.16 4.62 10.40
N GLU A 104 -2.70 4.89 9.18
CA GLU A 104 -1.69 4.10 8.49
C GLU A 104 -0.34 4.09 9.23
N LEU A 105 0.57 3.21 8.80
CA LEU A 105 1.89 3.09 9.45
C LEU A 105 2.68 4.41 9.38
N GLY A 106 2.57 5.13 8.27
CA GLY A 106 3.07 6.50 8.10
C GLY A 106 4.58 6.62 8.12
N ILE A 107 5.06 7.78 8.58
CA ILE A 107 6.48 8.04 8.82
C ILE A 107 6.79 7.65 10.27
N ASP A 108 7.52 6.55 10.42
CA ASP A 108 7.91 6.01 11.72
C ASP A 108 9.40 5.62 11.71
N LEU A 109 10.13 5.95 12.77
CA LEU A 109 11.56 5.61 12.87
C LEU A 109 11.81 4.10 12.87
N LYS A 110 10.84 3.28 13.29
CA LYS A 110 10.90 1.81 13.19
C LYS A 110 10.96 1.36 11.73
N LEU A 111 10.17 2.00 10.85
CA LEU A 111 10.19 1.70 9.42
C LEU A 111 11.45 2.24 8.73
N ILE A 112 11.95 3.41 9.14
CA ILE A 112 13.22 3.94 8.62
C ILE A 112 14.39 3.02 8.99
N ARG A 113 14.40 2.48 10.22
CA ARG A 113 15.40 1.48 10.63
C ARG A 113 15.27 0.19 9.84
N ALA A 114 14.06 -0.33 9.69
CA ALA A 114 13.80 -1.53 8.86
C ALA A 114 14.27 -1.35 7.41
N ALA A 115 14.00 -0.18 6.83
CA ALA A 115 14.50 0.18 5.50
C ALA A 115 16.03 0.23 5.46
N GLY A 116 16.66 0.86 6.46
CA GLY A 116 18.11 0.88 6.62
C GLY A 116 18.70 -0.53 6.66
N ASP A 117 18.12 -1.44 7.45
CA ASP A 117 18.58 -2.82 7.58
C ASP A 117 18.50 -3.58 6.23
N ARG A 118 17.42 -3.39 5.46
CA ARG A 118 17.28 -3.97 4.12
C ARG A 118 18.31 -3.42 3.12
N ILE A 119 18.59 -2.11 3.20
CA ILE A 119 19.60 -1.46 2.37
C ILE A 119 21.02 -1.95 2.72
N GLU A 120 21.36 -2.03 4.01
CA GLU A 120 22.65 -2.55 4.46
C GLU A 120 22.85 -4.02 4.06
N ALA A 121 21.81 -4.85 4.18
CA ALA A 121 21.86 -6.24 3.75
C ALA A 121 22.11 -6.37 2.23
N ALA A 122 21.63 -5.41 1.43
CA ALA A 122 21.89 -5.38 -0.01
C ALA A 122 23.32 -4.92 -0.33
N LEU A 123 23.81 -3.87 0.35
CA LEU A 123 25.19 -3.39 0.22
C LEU A 123 26.21 -4.46 0.61
N ALA A 124 25.94 -5.24 1.66
CA ALA A 124 26.83 -6.30 2.13
C ALA A 124 27.04 -7.44 1.12
N LYS A 125 26.15 -7.57 0.12
CA LYS A 125 26.24 -8.59 -0.95
C LYS A 125 27.02 -8.09 -2.18
N SER A 126 27.40 -6.81 -2.22
CA SER A 126 28.07 -6.16 -3.34
C SER A 126 29.58 -6.01 -3.10
N ALA A 127 30.34 -5.73 -4.17
CA ALA A 127 31.77 -5.51 -4.09
C ALA A 127 32.10 -4.29 -3.20
N PRO A 128 33.15 -4.36 -2.36
CA PRO A 128 33.44 -3.32 -1.35
C PRO A 128 34.10 -2.05 -1.92
N ASP A 129 34.31 -1.97 -3.23
CA ASP A 129 35.12 -0.93 -3.88
C ASP A 129 34.37 0.37 -4.19
N VAL A 130 33.03 0.37 -4.20
CA VAL A 130 32.24 1.60 -4.34
C VAL A 130 31.72 2.07 -2.99
N SER A 131 32.13 3.26 -2.60
CA SER A 131 31.71 3.89 -1.35
C SER A 131 30.26 4.40 -1.40
N ARG A 132 29.64 4.65 -0.24
CA ARG A 132 28.29 5.26 -0.18
C ARG A 132 28.25 6.64 -0.84
N HIS A 133 29.32 7.43 -0.76
CA HIS A 133 29.42 8.73 -1.42
C HIS A 133 29.41 8.64 -2.96
N GLU A 134 29.79 7.50 -3.52
CA GLU A 134 29.74 7.22 -4.97
C GLU A 134 28.50 6.41 -5.35
N THR A 135 27.57 6.24 -4.42
CA THR A 135 26.32 5.51 -4.58
C THR A 135 25.12 6.45 -4.51
N LEU A 136 24.23 6.35 -5.49
CA LEU A 136 22.91 6.98 -5.47
C LEU A 136 21.88 6.00 -4.89
N LEU A 137 21.07 6.46 -3.94
CA LEU A 137 19.93 5.72 -3.40
C LEU A 137 18.65 6.07 -4.17
N MET A 138 18.05 5.09 -4.84
CA MET A 138 16.75 5.22 -5.49
C MET A 138 15.68 4.58 -4.61
N VAL A 139 14.85 5.39 -3.95
CA VAL A 139 13.72 4.87 -3.17
C VAL A 139 12.48 4.82 -4.07
N VAL A 140 11.90 3.64 -4.18
CA VAL A 140 10.75 3.39 -5.06
C VAL A 140 9.47 3.25 -4.25
N GLY A 141 8.55 4.20 -4.42
CA GLY A 141 7.21 4.12 -3.83
C GLY A 141 6.19 3.48 -4.79
N ARG A 142 4.99 3.17 -4.28
CA ARG A 142 3.86 2.78 -5.15
C ARG A 142 3.48 3.91 -6.10
N GLY A 143 3.33 5.11 -5.53
CA GLY A 143 2.75 6.29 -6.16
C GLY A 143 1.25 6.37 -5.91
N ALA A 144 0.74 7.58 -5.70
CA ALA A 144 -0.66 7.84 -5.43
C ALA A 144 -1.15 9.09 -6.20
N SER A 145 -2.46 9.18 -6.39
CA SER A 145 -3.12 10.42 -6.84
C SER A 145 -3.23 11.46 -5.72
N ASP A 146 -2.73 11.14 -4.53
CA ASP A 146 -2.67 12.01 -3.37
C ASP A 146 -1.21 12.47 -3.16
N PRO A 147 -0.91 13.77 -3.36
CA PRO A 147 0.44 14.30 -3.21
C PRO A 147 0.98 14.23 -1.78
N ASP A 148 0.12 14.17 -0.75
CA ASP A 148 0.55 13.98 0.65
C ASP A 148 1.27 12.62 0.80
N ALA A 149 0.69 11.55 0.25
CA ALA A 149 1.31 10.22 0.22
C ALA A 149 2.63 10.21 -0.57
N ASN A 150 2.69 10.91 -1.72
CA ASN A 150 3.92 11.00 -2.52
C ASN A 150 5.03 11.78 -1.79
N SER A 151 4.65 12.85 -1.07
CA SER A 151 5.60 13.64 -0.27
C SER A 151 6.22 12.83 0.87
N ASN A 152 5.47 11.87 1.43
CA ASN A 152 5.99 10.98 2.47
C ASN A 152 7.07 10.02 1.95
N VAL A 153 6.95 9.51 0.70
CA VAL A 153 8.04 8.74 0.07
C VAL A 153 9.31 9.60 -0.07
N SER A 154 9.15 10.86 -0.45
CA SER A 154 10.27 11.82 -0.53
C SER A 154 10.90 12.07 0.83
N LYS A 155 10.09 12.19 1.89
CA LYS A 155 10.59 12.30 3.27
C LYS A 155 11.38 11.05 3.68
N VAL A 156 10.88 9.84 3.42
CA VAL A 156 11.60 8.58 3.68
C VAL A 156 12.95 8.57 2.95
N MET A 157 12.96 8.91 1.66
CA MET A 157 14.19 8.98 0.87
C MET A 157 15.21 9.93 1.50
N ARG A 158 14.80 11.15 1.89
CA ARG A 158 15.71 12.11 2.55
C ARG A 158 16.26 11.58 3.87
N MET A 159 15.41 10.98 4.70
CA MET A 159 15.82 10.40 5.99
C MET A 159 16.84 9.28 5.80
N LEU A 160 16.65 8.41 4.81
CA LEU A 160 17.59 7.32 4.51
C LEU A 160 18.88 7.84 3.86
N TRP A 161 18.77 8.69 2.85
CA TRP A 161 19.93 9.26 2.15
C TRP A 161 20.85 9.99 3.11
N GLU A 162 20.35 11.03 3.79
CA GLU A 162 21.16 11.86 4.69
C GLU A 162 21.63 11.07 5.90
N GLY A 163 20.78 10.18 6.43
CA GLY A 163 21.08 9.38 7.60
C GLY A 163 22.14 8.30 7.36
N MET A 164 22.22 7.75 6.14
CA MET A 164 23.14 6.66 5.80
C MET A 164 24.40 7.13 5.05
N GLY A 165 24.42 8.38 4.58
CA GLY A 165 25.59 8.99 3.94
C GLY A 165 25.76 8.66 2.46
N PHE A 166 24.67 8.43 1.73
CA PHE A 166 24.74 8.26 0.27
C PHE A 166 25.19 9.56 -0.41
N GLY A 167 25.76 9.44 -1.63
CA GLY A 167 26.16 10.61 -2.41
C GLY A 167 24.96 11.42 -2.90
N TRP A 168 23.89 10.72 -3.28
CA TRP A 168 22.63 11.31 -3.72
C TRP A 168 21.44 10.40 -3.41
N GLY A 169 20.24 10.97 -3.46
CA GLY A 169 18.99 10.24 -3.30
C GLY A 169 17.92 10.75 -4.26
N GLU A 170 17.21 9.83 -4.91
CA GLU A 170 16.09 10.10 -5.81
C GLU A 170 14.86 9.26 -5.44
N VAL A 171 13.68 9.75 -5.83
CA VAL A 171 12.42 9.02 -5.72
C VAL A 171 11.86 8.73 -7.09
N CYS A 172 11.40 7.49 -7.28
CA CYS A 172 10.55 7.13 -8.39
C CYS A 172 9.36 6.29 -7.90
N TYR A 173 8.43 6.03 -8.81
CA TYR A 173 7.18 5.34 -8.49
C TYR A 173 6.93 4.17 -9.42
N SER A 174 6.35 3.10 -8.88
CA SER A 174 5.93 1.94 -9.67
C SER A 174 4.73 2.23 -10.58
N GLY A 175 3.95 3.29 -10.30
CA GLY A 175 2.78 3.69 -11.07
C GLY A 175 2.05 4.89 -10.47
N VAL A 176 0.89 5.24 -11.05
CA VAL A 176 -0.04 6.33 -10.65
C VAL A 176 0.51 7.76 -10.76
N THR A 177 1.74 7.99 -10.33
CA THR A 177 2.41 9.29 -10.39
C THR A 177 3.82 9.16 -10.99
N PHE A 178 4.53 10.27 -11.12
CA PHE A 178 5.81 10.36 -11.84
C PHE A 178 6.93 10.93 -10.96
N PRO A 179 8.21 10.63 -11.27
CA PRO A 179 8.70 9.80 -12.39
C PRO A 179 8.51 8.30 -12.16
N LEU A 180 8.28 7.53 -13.23
CA LEU A 180 8.28 6.07 -13.19
C LEU A 180 9.69 5.48 -13.02
N VAL A 181 9.78 4.23 -12.57
CA VAL A 181 11.05 3.51 -12.29
C VAL A 181 12.05 3.61 -13.43
N GLN A 182 11.69 3.14 -14.63
CA GLN A 182 12.63 3.13 -15.76
C GLN A 182 13.09 4.55 -16.15
N PRO A 183 12.22 5.54 -16.43
CA PRO A 183 12.65 6.91 -16.70
C PRO A 183 13.46 7.54 -15.56
N GLY A 184 13.11 7.25 -14.32
CA GLY A 184 13.82 7.74 -13.12
C GLY A 184 15.24 7.18 -13.03
N LEU A 185 15.42 5.88 -13.27
CA LEU A 185 16.74 5.24 -13.31
C LEU A 185 17.57 5.71 -14.51
N GLU A 186 16.95 5.89 -15.68
CA GLU A 186 17.63 6.47 -16.86
C GLU A 186 18.13 7.89 -16.60
N GLN A 187 17.37 8.68 -15.83
CA GLN A 187 17.81 10.00 -15.41
C GLN A 187 18.93 9.93 -14.37
N ALA A 188 18.81 9.04 -13.39
CA ALA A 188 19.82 8.83 -12.36
C ALA A 188 21.16 8.36 -12.94
N ALA A 189 21.14 7.51 -13.98
CA ALA A 189 22.34 7.03 -14.66
C ALA A 189 23.18 8.15 -15.31
N LYS A 190 22.58 9.32 -15.59
CA LYS A 190 23.27 10.48 -16.15
C LYS A 190 24.01 11.32 -15.10
N LEU A 191 23.81 11.05 -13.81
CA LEU A 191 24.35 11.86 -12.71
C LEU A 191 25.80 11.51 -12.34
N GLY A 192 26.38 10.45 -12.92
CA GLY A 192 27.80 10.11 -12.77
C GLY A 192 28.16 9.32 -11.51
N TYR A 193 27.17 8.76 -10.80
CA TYR A 193 27.42 7.84 -9.68
C TYR A 193 27.87 6.47 -10.20
N LYS A 194 28.81 5.83 -9.50
CA LYS A 194 29.35 4.50 -9.86
C LYS A 194 28.38 3.38 -9.55
N ARG A 195 27.46 3.63 -8.62
CA ARG A 195 26.46 2.64 -8.17
C ARG A 195 25.10 3.30 -7.98
N ILE A 196 24.05 2.58 -8.33
CA ILE A 196 22.65 2.90 -8.00
C ILE A 196 22.07 1.76 -7.18
N LEU A 197 21.66 2.05 -5.95
CA LEU A 197 20.94 1.10 -5.09
C LEU A 197 19.44 1.40 -5.16
N VAL A 198 18.68 0.43 -5.66
CA VAL A 198 17.22 0.50 -5.79
C VAL A 198 16.57 -0.17 -4.59
N PHE A 199 15.81 0.61 -3.82
CA PHE A 199 15.09 0.15 -2.64
C PHE A 199 13.58 0.34 -2.80
N PRO A 200 12.81 -0.75 -2.99
CA PRO A 200 11.35 -0.68 -2.98
C PRO A 200 10.81 -0.47 -1.56
N TYR A 201 10.21 0.69 -1.29
CA TYR A 201 9.54 0.97 -0.02
C TYR A 201 8.11 0.40 -0.03
N PHE A 202 8.03 -0.92 0.09
CA PHE A 202 6.80 -1.72 0.04
C PHE A 202 6.71 -2.66 1.25
N LEU A 203 5.49 -2.96 1.70
CA LEU A 203 5.26 -3.94 2.76
C LEU A 203 5.32 -5.38 2.24
N PHE A 204 4.89 -5.63 1.01
CA PHE A 204 4.70 -6.98 0.49
C PHE A 204 5.25 -7.10 -0.93
N THR A 205 5.55 -8.32 -1.32
CA THR A 205 5.89 -8.73 -2.68
C THR A 205 4.73 -8.50 -3.66
N GLY A 206 4.98 -8.84 -4.92
CA GLY A 206 3.96 -8.92 -5.94
C GLY A 206 4.46 -8.48 -7.30
N VAL A 207 3.53 -8.40 -8.24
CA VAL A 207 3.79 -7.98 -9.63
C VAL A 207 4.50 -6.63 -9.73
N LEU A 208 4.30 -5.74 -8.75
CA LEU A 208 4.88 -4.40 -8.74
C LEU A 208 6.34 -4.40 -8.33
N VAL A 209 6.68 -5.12 -7.26
CA VAL A 209 8.08 -5.29 -6.84
C VAL A 209 8.88 -6.01 -7.93
N GLN A 210 8.29 -7.05 -8.54
CA GLN A 210 8.92 -7.75 -9.66
C GLN A 210 9.22 -6.77 -10.81
N ARG A 211 8.24 -5.96 -11.21
CA ARG A 211 8.41 -4.97 -12.27
C ARG A 211 9.49 -3.92 -11.94
N ILE A 212 9.62 -3.50 -10.68
CA ILE A 212 10.70 -2.59 -10.26
C ILE A 212 12.06 -3.22 -10.55
N TYR A 213 12.23 -4.50 -10.19
CA TYR A 213 13.46 -5.23 -10.44
C TYR A 213 13.72 -5.48 -11.92
N ASP A 214 12.68 -5.84 -12.70
CA ASP A 214 12.80 -6.05 -14.13
C ASP A 214 13.26 -4.76 -14.84
N HIS A 215 12.64 -3.62 -14.55
CA HIS A 215 13.07 -2.32 -15.08
C HIS A 215 14.47 -1.92 -14.60
N THR A 216 14.85 -2.32 -13.39
CA THR A 216 16.22 -2.10 -12.90
C THR A 216 17.22 -2.88 -13.76
N ASP A 217 16.93 -4.14 -14.07
CA ASP A 217 17.79 -4.98 -14.90
C ASP A 217 17.86 -4.48 -16.36
N GLU A 218 16.74 -4.01 -16.91
CA GLU A 218 16.67 -3.39 -18.25
C GLU A 218 17.52 -2.11 -18.36
N VAL A 219 17.53 -1.27 -17.33
CA VAL A 219 18.36 -0.06 -17.29
C VAL A 219 19.82 -0.44 -17.06
N ALA A 220 20.10 -1.37 -16.13
CA ALA A 220 21.45 -1.84 -15.86
C ALA A 220 22.14 -2.40 -17.12
N ALA A 221 21.42 -3.17 -17.93
CA ALA A 221 21.94 -3.72 -19.19
C ALA A 221 22.39 -2.63 -20.20
N ARG A 222 21.83 -1.41 -20.10
CA ARG A 222 22.20 -0.26 -20.95
C ARG A 222 23.31 0.60 -20.37
N HIS A 223 23.68 0.39 -19.11
CA HIS A 223 24.67 1.17 -18.37
C HIS A 223 25.68 0.24 -17.68
N PRO A 224 26.50 -0.51 -18.43
CA PRO A 224 27.40 -1.54 -17.88
C PRO A 224 28.50 -0.97 -16.97
N ASP A 225 28.78 0.33 -17.04
CA ASP A 225 29.77 1.01 -16.19
C ASP A 225 29.22 1.42 -14.82
N ILE A 226 27.92 1.22 -14.57
CA ILE A 226 27.24 1.52 -13.30
C ILE A 226 26.80 0.21 -12.65
N GLU A 227 27.15 0.01 -11.39
CA GLU A 227 26.65 -1.11 -10.62
C GLU A 227 25.21 -0.84 -10.14
N PHE A 228 24.29 -1.76 -10.42
CA PHE A 228 22.92 -1.69 -9.89
C PHE A 228 22.73 -2.73 -8.77
N ILE A 229 22.30 -2.28 -7.60
CA ILE A 229 21.95 -3.14 -6.46
C ILE A 229 20.44 -3.09 -6.25
N LYS A 230 19.81 -4.25 -6.07
CA LYS A 230 18.39 -4.38 -5.71
C LYS A 230 18.30 -4.77 -4.23
N ALA A 231 17.80 -3.87 -3.40
CA ALA A 231 17.50 -4.17 -2.01
C ALA A 231 16.13 -4.86 -1.89
N GLU A 232 15.98 -5.72 -0.89
CA GLU A 232 14.67 -6.25 -0.53
C GLU A 232 13.75 -5.15 0.03
N TYR A 233 12.45 -5.35 -0.09
CA TYR A 233 11.42 -4.48 0.51
C TYR A 233 11.24 -4.81 2.01
N LEU A 234 10.31 -4.12 2.69
CA LEU A 234 10.20 -4.19 4.16
C LEU A 234 9.80 -5.59 4.66
N ASN A 235 8.78 -6.21 4.05
CA ASN A 235 8.26 -7.55 4.38
C ASN A 235 7.97 -7.73 5.88
N ASP A 236 8.32 -8.90 6.40
CA ASP A 236 8.16 -9.41 7.75
C ASP A 236 9.14 -8.82 8.78
N HIS A 237 9.78 -7.69 8.46
CA HIS A 237 10.78 -7.11 9.35
C HIS A 237 10.17 -6.87 10.75
N PRO A 238 10.83 -7.28 11.86
CA PRO A 238 10.24 -7.18 13.19
C PRO A 238 9.75 -5.78 13.55
N LEU A 239 10.51 -4.75 13.18
CA LEU A 239 10.13 -3.35 13.40
C LEU A 239 8.89 -2.88 12.61
N VAL A 240 8.55 -3.54 11.49
CA VAL A 240 7.29 -3.29 10.77
C VAL A 240 6.11 -3.83 11.58
N LEU A 241 6.26 -5.04 12.13
CA LEU A 241 5.24 -5.66 12.98
C LEU A 241 5.07 -4.90 14.31
N ASP A 242 6.17 -4.38 14.87
CA ASP A 242 6.12 -3.49 16.05
C ASP A 242 5.36 -2.19 15.74
N CYS A 243 5.58 -1.63 14.55
CA CYS A 243 4.87 -0.45 14.06
C CYS A 243 3.35 -0.71 13.94
N PHE A 244 2.94 -1.89 13.47
CA PHE A 244 1.53 -2.31 13.50
C PHE A 244 0.97 -2.37 14.93
N ALA A 245 1.72 -2.91 15.88
CA ALA A 245 1.31 -2.97 17.28
C ALA A 245 1.16 -1.56 17.88
N ASP A 246 2.05 -0.63 17.55
CA ASP A 246 1.90 0.77 17.97
C ASP A 246 0.61 1.39 17.43
N ARG A 247 0.25 1.13 16.16
CA ARG A 247 -1.01 1.64 15.59
C ARG A 247 -2.24 1.10 16.32
N VAL A 248 -2.21 -0.15 16.79
CA VAL A 248 -3.27 -0.69 17.66
C VAL A 248 -3.31 0.07 19.00
N GLN A 249 -2.14 0.27 19.61
CA GLN A 249 -2.01 0.94 20.89
C GLN A 249 -2.47 2.41 20.83
N GLU A 250 -2.16 3.14 19.76
CA GLU A 250 -2.60 4.52 19.53
C GLU A 250 -4.13 4.65 19.49
N ILE A 251 -4.85 3.65 18.98
CA ILE A 251 -6.32 3.65 19.01
C ILE A 251 -6.81 3.52 20.45
N LEU A 252 -6.18 2.68 21.26
CA LEU A 252 -6.54 2.47 22.67
C LEU A 252 -6.28 3.71 23.51
N ASP A 253 -5.14 4.36 23.30
CA ASP A 253 -4.69 5.53 24.06
C ASP A 253 -5.35 6.84 23.60
N GLY A 254 -6.03 6.82 22.46
CA GLY A 254 -6.65 8.01 21.86
C GLY A 254 -5.65 8.95 21.19
N GLU A 255 -4.44 8.47 20.90
CA GLU A 255 -3.36 9.22 20.23
C GLU A 255 -3.35 9.03 18.70
N ASN A 256 -4.43 8.44 18.17
CA ASN A 256 -4.63 8.16 16.75
C ASN A 256 -4.81 9.44 15.90
N ASN A 257 -3.71 10.16 15.68
CA ASN A 257 -3.69 11.45 15.00
C ASN A 257 -3.71 11.27 13.47
N MET A 258 -4.91 11.30 12.89
CA MET A 258 -5.12 11.32 11.44
C MET A 258 -4.65 12.66 10.85
N ASN A 259 -4.02 12.65 9.66
CA ASN A 259 -3.55 13.86 8.99
C ASN A 259 -4.68 14.64 8.29
N CYS A 260 -5.74 15.01 9.02
CA CYS A 260 -6.88 15.74 8.44
C CYS A 260 -6.50 17.15 7.97
N GLN A 261 -5.49 17.78 8.57
CA GLN A 261 -5.04 19.13 8.22
C GLN A 261 -4.36 19.25 6.84
N LEU A 262 -3.84 18.14 6.30
CA LEU A 262 -3.31 18.10 4.92
C LEU A 262 -4.11 17.13 4.04
N CYS A 263 -5.29 16.72 4.50
CA CYS A 263 -6.16 15.85 3.73
C CYS A 263 -6.86 16.67 2.64
N LYS A 264 -6.57 16.39 1.37
CA LYS A 264 -7.21 17.04 0.22
C LYS A 264 -8.74 16.95 0.19
N TYR A 265 -9.33 16.01 0.94
CA TYR A 265 -10.78 15.87 1.08
C TYR A 265 -11.39 16.75 2.18
N ARG A 266 -10.56 17.43 2.99
CA ARG A 266 -10.97 18.22 4.18
C ARG A 266 -10.47 19.66 4.12
N GLU A 267 -9.31 19.88 3.52
CA GLU A 267 -8.68 21.19 3.39
C GLU A 267 -8.39 21.53 1.93
N GLN A 268 -8.34 22.83 1.61
CA GLN A 268 -8.00 23.29 0.26
C GLN A 268 -6.53 23.00 -0.05
N PHE A 269 -6.31 21.98 -0.88
CA PHE A 269 -5.01 21.59 -1.38
C PHE A 269 -4.86 22.11 -2.82
N LEU A 270 -3.75 22.80 -3.12
CA LEU A 270 -3.52 23.43 -4.42
C LEU A 270 -3.64 22.42 -5.57
N GLY A 271 -4.54 22.69 -6.52
CA GLY A 271 -4.81 21.83 -7.68
C GLY A 271 -5.76 20.65 -7.40
N PHE A 272 -6.37 20.61 -6.22
CA PHE A 272 -7.36 19.61 -5.78
C PHE A 272 -8.56 20.28 -5.08
N GLU A 273 -8.82 21.56 -5.36
CA GLU A 273 -9.85 22.35 -4.70
C GLU A 273 -11.26 21.76 -4.92
N ASP A 274 -11.48 21.05 -6.03
CA ASP A 274 -12.72 20.36 -6.37
C ASP A 274 -12.97 19.09 -5.55
N GLN A 275 -11.97 18.61 -4.79
CA GLN A 275 -12.07 17.39 -3.98
C GLN A 275 -12.45 17.67 -2.52
N VAL A 276 -12.50 18.94 -2.11
CA VAL A 276 -12.86 19.32 -0.75
C VAL A 276 -14.34 19.03 -0.49
N GLY A 277 -14.61 18.25 0.55
CA GLY A 277 -15.99 17.89 0.93
C GLY A 277 -16.61 16.74 0.16
N LEU A 278 -15.85 16.05 -0.72
CA LEU A 278 -16.33 14.83 -1.37
C LEU A 278 -16.74 13.76 -0.35
N VAL A 279 -17.79 13.01 -0.70
CA VAL A 279 -18.34 11.91 0.11
C VAL A 279 -17.37 10.74 0.13
N GLN A 280 -17.25 10.08 1.29
CA GLN A 280 -16.46 8.85 1.43
C GLN A 280 -17.22 7.65 0.86
N GLU A 281 -16.89 7.28 -0.37
CA GLU A 281 -17.45 6.12 -1.06
C GLU A 281 -16.35 5.11 -1.41
N SER A 282 -16.64 3.82 -1.23
CA SER A 282 -15.75 2.76 -1.70
C SER A 282 -16.00 2.49 -3.18
N HIS A 283 -14.95 2.56 -3.98
CA HIS A 283 -15.03 2.29 -5.43
C HIS A 283 -14.77 0.83 -5.78
N HIS A 284 -14.46 -0.01 -4.78
CA HIS A 284 -13.87 -1.34 -4.98
C HIS A 284 -14.84 -2.51 -4.78
N HIS A 285 -16.13 -2.24 -4.53
CA HIS A 285 -17.14 -3.27 -4.30
C HIS A 285 -17.27 -4.32 -5.41
N HIS A 286 -16.96 -3.96 -6.66
CA HIS A 286 -17.11 -4.83 -7.82
C HIS A 286 -15.96 -5.83 -8.01
N VAL A 287 -14.87 -5.71 -7.23
CA VAL A 287 -13.67 -6.57 -7.30
C VAL A 287 -13.33 -7.22 -5.96
N GLU A 288 -14.21 -7.12 -4.97
CA GLU A 288 -14.10 -7.81 -3.68
C GLU A 288 -14.00 -9.34 -3.89
N GLY A 289 -12.92 -9.95 -3.39
CA GLY A 289 -12.71 -11.40 -3.43
C GLY A 289 -12.40 -12.03 -4.80
N ILE A 290 -12.17 -11.22 -5.86
CA ILE A 290 -11.92 -11.72 -7.22
C ILE A 290 -10.42 -11.87 -7.49
N GLY A 291 -9.89 -13.09 -7.57
CA GLY A 291 -8.54 -13.31 -8.14
C GLY A 291 -7.66 -14.37 -7.49
N THR A 292 -8.02 -14.91 -6.31
CA THR A 292 -7.25 -15.97 -5.64
C THR A 292 -8.19 -17.07 -5.16
N GLY A 293 -8.20 -18.23 -5.84
CA GLY A 293 -9.05 -19.40 -5.51
C GLY A 293 -10.37 -19.51 -6.29
N ALA A 294 -10.94 -20.73 -6.34
CA ALA A 294 -12.17 -21.04 -7.06
C ALA A 294 -13.36 -20.26 -6.47
N ALA A 295 -13.68 -19.11 -7.06
CA ALA A 295 -14.86 -18.35 -6.70
C ALA A 295 -16.11 -19.19 -6.99
N GLU A 296 -16.77 -19.68 -5.95
CA GLU A 296 -18.21 -19.92 -6.04
C GLU A 296 -18.86 -18.54 -6.25
N ALA A 297 -19.62 -18.44 -7.34
CA ALA A 297 -20.38 -17.24 -7.67
C ALA A 297 -21.26 -16.85 -6.47
N PRO A 298 -21.41 -15.54 -6.18
CA PRO A 298 -22.26 -15.11 -5.08
C PRO A 298 -23.69 -15.61 -5.31
N ALA A 299 -24.21 -16.36 -4.33
CA ALA A 299 -25.61 -16.73 -4.28
C ALA A 299 -26.45 -15.46 -4.27
N GLY A 300 -27.18 -15.24 -5.37
CA GLY A 300 -28.01 -14.07 -5.57
C GLY A 300 -29.07 -13.93 -4.48
N SER A 301 -29.18 -12.72 -3.94
CA SER A 301 -30.36 -12.26 -3.23
C SER A 301 -31.56 -12.30 -4.18
N GLY A 302 -32.49 -13.21 -3.92
CA GLY A 302 -33.72 -13.36 -4.68
C GLY A 302 -34.68 -12.21 -4.45
N SER A 303 -35.08 -11.57 -5.55
CA SER A 303 -36.38 -10.91 -5.70
C SER A 303 -36.76 -11.03 -7.18
N GLY A 304 -37.88 -11.71 -7.45
CA GLY A 304 -38.35 -11.99 -8.80
C GLY A 304 -38.92 -10.76 -9.51
N ASP A 305 -38.73 -10.70 -10.82
CA ASP A 305 -39.80 -10.75 -11.83
C ASP A 305 -39.28 -10.31 -13.19
N GLY A 306 -39.76 -10.95 -14.26
CA GLY A 306 -39.74 -10.40 -15.62
C GLY A 306 -38.63 -10.91 -16.54
N ALA A 307 -38.95 -11.92 -17.34
CA ALA A 307 -38.16 -12.36 -18.47
C ALA A 307 -38.16 -11.30 -19.60
N HIS A 308 -36.99 -10.89 -20.07
CA HIS A 308 -36.77 -10.44 -21.45
C HIS A 308 -35.34 -10.79 -21.90
N ASP A 309 -35.28 -11.58 -22.97
CA ASP A 309 -34.09 -11.97 -23.71
C ASP A 309 -33.61 -10.81 -24.61
N HIS A 310 -32.34 -10.42 -24.49
CA HIS A 310 -31.59 -9.75 -25.55
C HIS A 310 -30.11 -10.09 -25.43
N GLY A 311 -29.62 -10.90 -26.37
CA GLY A 311 -28.20 -11.15 -26.57
C GLY A 311 -27.46 -9.91 -27.08
N HIS A 312 -26.44 -9.49 -26.34
CA HIS A 312 -25.35 -8.68 -26.86
C HIS A 312 -24.02 -9.22 -26.34
N GLY A 313 -23.23 -9.78 -27.24
CA GLY A 313 -21.83 -10.09 -26.99
C GLY A 313 -21.04 -8.79 -26.90
N HIS A 314 -20.55 -8.47 -25.71
CA HIS A 314 -19.51 -7.48 -25.51
C HIS A 314 -18.31 -8.15 -24.87
N ALA A 315 -17.25 -8.30 -25.67
CA ALA A 315 -15.92 -8.55 -25.17
C ALA A 315 -15.48 -7.30 -24.39
N HIS A 316 -15.41 -7.41 -23.07
CA HIS A 316 -14.87 -6.36 -22.22
C HIS A 316 -13.39 -6.66 -21.94
N THR A 317 -12.53 -5.87 -22.56
CA THR A 317 -11.13 -5.69 -22.16
C THR A 317 -11.11 -4.90 -20.85
N HIS A 318 -10.85 -5.59 -19.74
CA HIS A 318 -10.74 -4.96 -18.42
C HIS A 318 -9.27 -4.71 -18.08
N ASP A 319 -8.80 -3.49 -18.37
CA ASP A 319 -7.67 -2.91 -17.65
C ASP A 319 -7.83 -1.38 -17.65
N GLY A 320 -8.56 -0.86 -16.66
CA GLY A 320 -8.85 0.56 -16.50
C GLY A 320 -8.96 0.88 -15.01
N GLY A 321 -7.92 1.48 -14.46
CA GLY A 321 -7.82 1.79 -13.03
C GLY A 321 -8.93 2.74 -12.56
N HIS A 322 -9.65 2.34 -11.53
CA HIS A 322 -10.74 3.09 -10.90
C HIS A 322 -10.23 4.12 -9.87
N HIS A 323 -9.24 4.92 -10.27
CA HIS A 323 -8.80 6.06 -9.45
C HIS A 323 -9.17 7.36 -10.15
N HIS A 324 -9.62 8.36 -9.38
CA HIS A 324 -9.67 9.74 -9.89
C HIS A 324 -8.31 10.08 -10.51
N PRO A 325 -8.27 10.52 -11.78
CA PRO A 325 -7.02 10.74 -12.49
C PRO A 325 -6.19 11.78 -11.75
N TYR A 326 -4.90 11.48 -11.58
CA TYR A 326 -3.93 12.43 -11.04
C TYR A 326 -3.90 13.69 -11.92
N PRO A 327 -3.93 14.90 -11.35
CA PRO A 327 -3.72 16.12 -12.13
C PRO A 327 -2.41 16.00 -12.91
N HIS A 328 -2.47 16.11 -14.23
CA HIS A 328 -1.33 15.91 -15.15
C HIS A 328 -0.91 14.44 -15.37
N ALA A 329 -1.87 13.50 -15.42
CA ALA A 329 -1.63 12.11 -15.82
C ALA A 329 -0.89 11.96 -17.17
N ASP A 330 -1.02 12.94 -18.08
CA ASP A 330 -0.36 12.97 -19.39
C ASP A 330 1.10 13.48 -19.36
N HIS A 331 1.72 13.61 -18.17
CA HIS A 331 3.11 14.06 -18.06
C HIS A 331 4.06 13.12 -18.84
N PRO A 332 5.08 13.62 -19.59
CA PRO A 332 5.96 12.77 -20.42
C PRO A 332 6.71 11.66 -19.66
N LEU A 333 6.87 11.83 -18.34
CA LEU A 333 7.51 10.86 -17.44
C LEU A 333 6.50 10.08 -16.57
N GLY A 334 5.21 10.31 -16.77
CA GLY A 334 4.12 9.69 -16.03
C GLY A 334 3.62 8.39 -16.61
N PRO A 335 2.68 7.73 -15.92
CA PRO A 335 2.10 6.48 -16.35
C PRO A 335 1.25 6.67 -17.62
N LEU A 336 1.88 6.54 -18.79
CA LEU A 336 1.18 6.16 -20.01
C LEU A 336 0.87 4.66 -19.91
N SER A 337 -0.20 4.30 -19.22
CA SER A 337 -0.66 2.91 -19.09
C SER A 337 -1.09 2.27 -20.43
N MET A 338 -1.05 3.02 -21.53
CA MET A 338 -1.40 2.56 -22.87
C MET A 338 -0.45 3.18 -23.92
N LYS A 339 0.76 2.64 -24.06
CA LYS A 339 1.34 2.61 -25.41
C LYS A 339 0.59 1.51 -26.16
N LYS A 340 -0.41 1.89 -26.95
CA LYS A 340 -0.96 1.00 -27.98
C LYS A 340 0.19 0.73 -28.96
N GLU A 341 0.78 -0.45 -28.89
CA GLU A 341 1.43 -1.04 -30.07
C GLU A 341 0.36 -1.55 -31.04
#